data_AF-A0A371E9P8-F1
#
_entry.id   AF-A0A371E9P8-F1
#
_cell.length_a   1.000
_cell.length_b   1.000
_cell.length_c   1.000
_cell.angle_alpha   90.00
_cell.angle_beta   90.00
_cell.angle_gamma   90.00
#
_symmetry.space_group_name_H-M   'P 1'
#
loop_
_entity.id
_entity.type
_entity.pdbx_description
1 polymer ?
#
loop_
_entity_poly.entity_id
_entity_poly.type
_entity_poly.pdbx_seq_one_letter_code
_entity_poly.pdbx_strand_id
1 'polypeptide(L)' 'QHSGETLHEYWERFNKLCATCPHHQISEQLLIQYFYEGLMMMDQSMINVASGGALMDKTSAAA' A
#
# COMPACT_ATOMS: atom_id res chain seq x y z
N GLN A 1 -3.87 4.99 -7.01
CA GLN A 1 -3.93 4.25 -8.27
C GLN A 1 -4.86 5.00 -9.21
N HIS A 2 -4.45 5.21 -10.46
CA HIS A 2 -5.27 5.87 -11.47
C HIS A 2 -6.16 4.87 -12.22
N SER A 3 -7.27 5.35 -12.79
CA SER A 3 -8.13 4.53 -13.64
C SER A 3 -7.35 3.99 -14.85
N GLY A 4 -7.20 2.67 -14.93
CA GLY A 4 -6.42 2.00 -15.97
C GLY A 4 -4.96 1.69 -15.60
N GLU A 5 -4.48 2.17 -14.45
CA GLU A 5 -3.18 1.78 -13.89
C GLU A 5 -3.32 0.43 -13.19
N THR A 6 -2.47 -0.53 -13.53
CA THR A 6 -2.41 -1.83 -12.85
C THR A 6 -1.82 -1.69 -11.45
N LEU A 7 -2.09 -2.67 -10.58
CA LEU A 7 -1.49 -2.75 -9.25
C LEU A 7 0.05 -2.70 -9.30
N HIS A 8 0.64 -3.36 -10.30
CA HIS A 8 2.09 -3.40 -10.49
C HIS A 8 2.65 -2.02 -10.86
N GLU A 9 2.05 -1.33 -11.84
CA GLU A 9 2.48 0.02 -12.24
C GLU A 9 2.35 1.01 -11.07
N TYR A 10 1.27 0.91 -10.30
CA TYR A 10 1.10 1.72 -9.11
C TYR A 10 2.18 1.43 -8.05
N TRP A 11 2.52 0.16 -7.82
CA TRP A 11 3.59 -0.25 -6.92
C TRP A 11 4.97 0.26 -7.37
N GLU A 12 5.29 0.20 -8.67
CA GLU A 12 6.54 0.76 -9.20
C GLU A 12 6.61 2.28 -9.01
N ARG A 13 5.50 2.99 -9.26
CA ARG A 13 5.40 4.43 -9.04
C ARG A 13 5.59 4.79 -7.57
N PHE A 14 4.98 4.03 -6.67
CA PHE A 14 5.12 4.20 -5.22
C PHE A 14 6.57 3.99 -4.77
N ASN A 15 7.22 2.91 -5.21
CA ASN A 15 8.63 2.66 -4.89
C ASN A 15 9.56 3.74 -5.43
N LYS A 16 9.32 4.20 -6.66
CA LYS A 16 10.09 5.30 -7.24
C LYS A 16 9.97 6.57 -6.40
N LEU A 17 8.77 6.87 -5.89
CA LEU A 17 8.56 7.99 -4.98
C LEU A 17 9.35 7.79 -3.67
N CYS A 18 9.27 6.63 -3.04
CA CYS A 18 10.05 6.33 -1.83
C CYS A 18 11.56 6.48 -2.07
N ALA A 19 12.06 6.01 -3.22
CA ALA A 19 13.47 6.12 -3.61
C ALA A 19 13.95 7.57 -3.81
N THR A 20 13.06 8.52 -4.13
CA THR A 20 13.43 9.94 -4.22
C THR A 20 13.69 10.60 -2.87
N CYS A 21 13.20 10.02 -1.77
CA CYS A 21 13.34 10.56 -0.42
C CYS A 21 13.89 9.50 0.56
N PRO A 22 15.15 9.05 0.43
CA PRO A 22 15.70 7.96 1.24
C PRO A 22 15.75 8.26 2.76
N HIS A 23 15.66 9.54 3.15
CA HIS A 23 15.58 9.99 4.56
C HIS A 23 14.17 10.42 4.97
N HIS A 24 13.13 9.81 4.41
CA HIS A 24 11.74 10.18 4.71
C HIS A 24 11.34 10.02 6.18
N GLN A 25 12.07 9.23 6.99
CA GLN A 25 11.75 8.91 8.40
C GLN A 25 10.37 8.26 8.62
N ILE A 26 9.59 8.06 7.56
CA ILE A 26 8.34 7.29 7.54
C ILE A 26 8.66 5.82 7.81
N SER A 27 7.93 5.21 8.74
CA SER A 27 8.05 3.78 9.04
C SER A 27 7.48 2.91 7.90
N GLU A 28 8.02 1.70 7.73
CA GLU A 28 7.53 0.78 6.70
C GLU A 28 6.04 0.46 6.87
N GLN A 29 5.56 0.35 8.11
CA GLN A 29 4.13 0.15 8.38
C GLN A 29 3.27 1.29 7.83
N LEU A 30 3.71 2.55 7.99
CA LEU A 30 2.99 3.70 7.48
C LEU A 30 3.08 3.81 5.95
N LEU A 31 4.20 3.36 5.34
CA LEU A 31 4.28 3.23 3.89
C LEU A 31 3.31 2.18 3.34
N ILE A 32 3.20 1.02 4.01
CA ILE A 32 2.23 -0.02 3.65
C ILE A 32 0.80 0.50 3.81
N GLN A 33 0.52 1.28 4.86
CA GLN A 33 -0.75 1.98 5.05
C GLN A 33 -1.09 2.89 3.87
N TYR A 34 -0.19 3.82 3.53
CA TYR A 34 -0.42 4.75 2.43
C TYR A 34 -0.51 4.07 1.08
N PHE A 35 0.28 3.02 0.85
CA PHE A 35 0.18 2.20 -0.35
C PHE A 35 -1.22 1.59 -0.46
N TYR A 36 -1.69 0.90 0.59
CA TYR A 36 -2.99 0.23 0.60
C TYR A 36 -4.16 1.22 0.47
N GLU A 37 -4.15 2.33 1.20
CA GLU A 37 -5.17 3.38 1.10
C GLU A 37 -5.21 4.03 -0.29
N GLY A 38 -4.07 4.11 -0.97
CA GLY A 38 -3.97 4.65 -2.31
C GLY A 38 -4.43 3.71 -3.43
N LEU A 39 -4.80 2.46 -3.13
CA LEU A 39 -5.32 1.50 -4.11
C LEU A 39 -6.78 1.72 -4.46
N MET A 40 -7.18 1.24 -5.63
CA MET A 40 -8.59 1.13 -5.99
C MET A 40 -9.29 0.06 -5.14
N MET A 41 -10.59 0.25 -4.91
CA MET A 41 -11.41 -0.68 -4.12
C MET A 41 -11.29 -2.15 -4.60
N MET A 42 -11.15 -2.36 -5.91
CA MET A 42 -11.00 -3.71 -6.47
C MET A 42 -9.69 -4.36 -6.04
N ASP A 43 -8.57 -3.63 -6.12
CA ASP A 43 -7.25 -4.13 -5.73
C ASP A 43 -7.14 -4.29 -4.21
N GLN A 44 -7.74 -3.37 -3.42
CA GLN A 44 -7.87 -3.54 -1.97
C GLN A 44 -8.61 -4.83 -1.61
N SER A 45 -9.75 -5.09 -2.28
CA SER A 45 -10.54 -6.30 -2.08
C SER A 45 -9.74 -7.56 -2.43
N MET A 46 -9.03 -7.57 -3.55
CA MET A 46 -8.16 -8.68 -3.95
C MET A 46 -7.06 -8.95 -2.90
N ILE A 47 -6.42 -7.90 -2.40
CA ILE A 47 -5.39 -8.01 -1.36
C ILE A 47 -5.98 -8.58 -0.07
N ASN A 48 -7.16 -8.12 0.35
CA ASN A 48 -7.81 -8.62 1.57
C ASN A 48 -8.18 -10.11 1.45
N VAL A 49 -8.70 -10.52 0.30
CA VAL A 49 -9.00 -11.93 0.02
C VAL A 49 -7.73 -12.77 0.07
N ALA A 50 -6.66 -12.34 -0.60
CA ALA A 50 -5.36 -13.03 -0.58
C ALA A 50 -4.73 -13.07 0.83
N SER A 51 -4.98 -12.04 1.65
CA SER A 51 -4.45 -11.92 3.01
C SER A 51 -5.27 -12.69 4.07
N GLY A 52 -6.42 -13.27 3.67
CA GLY A 52 -7.34 -13.97 4.57
C GLY A 52 -8.11 -13.06 5.52
N GLY A 53 -8.29 -11.78 5.18
CA GLY A 53 -8.86 -10.74 6.03
C GLY A 53 -8.33 -9.35 5.66
N ALA A 54 -8.83 -8.28 6.30
CA ALA A 54 -8.35 -6.95 5.98
C ALA A 54 -6.87 -6.82 6.33
N LEU A 55 -6.05 -6.37 5.37
CA LEU A 55 -4.61 -6.18 5.58
C LEU A 55 -4.35 -5.26 6.79
N MET A 56 -5.22 -4.27 6.98
CA MET A 56 -5.13 -3.28 8.05
C MET A 56 -5.42 -3.81 9.46
N ASP A 57 -6.20 -4.88 9.58
CA ASP A 57 -6.47 -5.49 10.89
C ASP A 57 -5.21 -6.11 11.51
N LYS A 58 -4.21 -6.44 10.68
CA LYS A 58 -2.92 -6.99 11.11
C LYS A 58 -1.91 -5.93 11.53
N THR A 59 -2.04 -4.69 11.05
CA THR A 59 -1.13 -3.58 11.39
C THR A 59 -1.56 -2.87 12.68
N SER A 60 -2.83 -3.00 13.08
CA SER A 60 -3.40 -2.46 14.33
C SER A 60 -3.07 -3.32 15.58
N ALA A 61 -1.82 -3.74 15.74
CA ALA A 61 -1.35 -4.49 16.92
C ALA A 61 -0.22 -3.77 17.70
N ALA A 62 -0.12 -2.45 17.58
CA ALA A 62 0.71 -1.64 18.48
C ALA A 62 -0.12 -0.46 19.01
N ALA A 63 -0.79 -0.71 20.14
CA ALA A 63 -1.21 0.32 21.08
C ALA A 63 -0.18 0.41 22.21
#